data_AF-A0A7C8AKF4-F1
#
_entry.id   AF-A0A7C8AKF4-F1
#
_cell.length_a   1.000
_cell.length_b   1.000
_cell.length_c   1.000
_cell.angle_alpha   90.00
_cell.angle_beta   90.00
_cell.angle_gamma   90.00
#
_symmetry.space_group_name_H-M   'P 1'
#
loop_
_entity.id
_entity.type
_entity.pdbx_description
1 polymer ?
#
loop_
_entity_poly.entity_id
_entity_poly.type
_entity_poly.pdbx_seq_one_letter_code
_entity_poly.pdbx_strand_id
1 'polypeptide(L)'
;GQDCEIIVRPDSSLTLYVDGNFISGNSAGINNETEIPGNLALYGTGQNQKFELKAKTDWYGVVYAPDADIIVKAKSNVYGSFVGNSLVNKSEGTIYHDISLRKAGIDDFGVRFIVDQWTEL
;
A
#
# COMPACT_ATOMS: atom_id res chain seq x y z
N GLY A 1 22.67 -5.92 -0.46
CA GLY A 1 22.69 -4.77 -1.37
C GLY A 1 22.39 -3.54 -0.56
N GLN A 2 23.25 -2.53 -0.63
CA GLN A 2 23.13 -1.34 0.22
C GLN A 2 22.41 -0.17 -0.45
N ASP A 3 21.93 -0.32 -1.69
CA ASP A 3 21.04 0.61 -2.39
C ASP A 3 20.24 -0.18 -3.44
N CYS A 4 19.05 -0.66 -3.09
CA CYS A 4 18.17 -1.36 -4.04
C CYS A 4 16.75 -0.83 -3.89
N GLU A 5 16.36 0.05 -4.79
CA GLU A 5 15.05 0.70 -4.77
C GLU A 5 14.27 0.39 -6.04
N ILE A 6 12.99 0.08 -5.88
CA ILE A 6 12.05 0.08 -7.00
C ILE A 6 11.50 1.50 -7.11
N ILE A 7 11.65 2.10 -8.29
CA ILE A 7 11.20 3.46 -8.55
C ILE A 7 10.03 3.41 -9.53
N VAL A 8 8.85 3.88 -9.09
CA VAL A 8 7.72 4.17 -9.97
C VAL A 8 7.93 5.56 -10.55
N ARG A 9 8.40 5.61 -11.80
CA ARG A 9 8.73 6.85 -12.53
C ARG A 9 7.46 7.61 -12.93
N PRO A 10 7.56 8.91 -13.28
CA PRO A 10 6.49 9.63 -13.94
C PRO A 10 5.86 8.82 -15.09
N ASP A 11 4.54 8.94 -15.25
CA ASP A 11 3.74 8.23 -16.27
C ASP A 11 3.76 6.68 -16.16
N SER A 12 4.14 6.13 -15.00
CA SER A 12 4.13 4.69 -14.74
C SER A 12 3.35 4.33 -13.47
N SER A 13 2.96 3.07 -13.36
CA SER A 13 2.28 2.52 -12.19
C SER A 13 2.84 1.15 -11.82
N LEU A 14 2.83 0.82 -10.53
CA LEU A 14 3.22 -0.48 -10.00
C LEU A 14 2.13 -1.04 -9.09
N THR A 15 1.77 -2.29 -9.34
CA THR A 15 0.96 -3.09 -8.40
C THR A 15 1.75 -4.34 -8.03
N LEU A 16 1.90 -4.60 -6.73
CA LEU A 16 2.62 -5.76 -6.21
C LEU A 16 1.68 -6.60 -5.33
N TYR A 17 1.59 -7.89 -5.64
CA TYR A 17 0.94 -8.88 -4.80
C TYR A 17 2.00 -9.65 -4.01
N VAL A 18 1.90 -9.63 -2.68
CA VAL A 18 2.91 -10.17 -1.78
C VAL A 18 2.28 -11.26 -0.92
N ASP A 19 2.79 -12.48 -1.08
CA ASP A 19 2.58 -13.58 -0.13
C ASP A 19 3.83 -13.70 0.77
N GLY A 20 3.66 -13.42 2.06
CA GLY A 20 4.75 -13.24 3.03
C GLY A 20 5.05 -11.78 3.40
N ASN A 21 6.16 -11.54 4.09
CA ASN A 21 6.44 -10.21 4.66
C ASN A 21 7.00 -9.24 3.62
N PHE A 22 6.54 -7.99 3.67
CA PHE A 22 7.16 -6.87 2.98
C PHE A 22 8.05 -6.11 3.96
N ILE A 23 9.37 -6.23 3.84
CA ILE A 23 10.31 -5.54 4.74
C ILE A 23 11.34 -4.76 3.94
N SER A 24 11.27 -3.44 4.06
CA SER A 24 12.26 -2.51 3.54
C SER A 24 13.47 -2.39 4.50
N GLY A 25 14.68 -2.56 3.95
CA GLY A 25 15.94 -2.29 4.64
C GLY A 25 16.27 -0.79 4.67
N ASN A 26 17.35 -0.38 5.35
CA ASN A 26 17.68 1.04 5.54
C ASN A 26 17.95 1.84 4.23
N SER A 27 18.26 1.13 3.14
CA SER A 27 18.47 1.67 1.80
C SER A 27 17.86 0.78 0.72
N ALA A 28 16.79 0.08 1.06
CA ALA A 28 16.03 -0.70 0.08
C ALA A 28 14.55 -0.39 0.26
N GLY A 29 13.86 0.01 -0.80
CA GLY A 29 12.49 0.50 -0.67
C GLY A 29 11.75 0.55 -1.99
N ILE A 30 10.56 1.14 -1.94
CA ILE A 30 9.78 1.47 -3.12
C ILE A 30 9.45 2.95 -3.02
N ASN A 31 9.87 3.71 -4.02
CA ASN A 31 9.59 5.14 -4.13
C ASN A 31 8.67 5.41 -5.31
N ASN A 32 7.65 6.23 -5.07
CA ASN A 32 6.69 6.64 -6.08
C ASN A 32 6.93 8.10 -6.45
N GLU A 33 7.69 8.32 -7.52
CA GLU A 33 8.02 9.66 -8.02
C GLU A 33 6.86 10.32 -8.78
N THR A 34 5.74 9.61 -8.98
CA THR A 34 4.54 10.22 -9.58
C THR A 34 3.80 11.14 -8.62
N GLU A 35 4.06 11.01 -7.31
CA GLU A 35 3.35 11.70 -6.22
C GLU A 35 1.82 11.44 -6.19
N ILE A 36 1.35 10.48 -6.99
CA ILE A 36 -0.03 10.03 -7.03
C ILE A 36 -0.11 8.70 -6.28
N PRO A 37 -0.73 8.63 -5.08
CA PRO A 37 -0.78 7.40 -4.30
C PRO A 37 -1.35 6.19 -5.06
N GLY A 38 -2.33 6.41 -5.96
CA GLY A 38 -2.92 5.34 -6.75
C GLY A 38 -1.97 4.64 -7.74
N ASN A 39 -0.82 5.24 -8.08
CA ASN A 39 0.15 4.64 -8.99
C ASN A 39 1.07 3.62 -8.31
N LEU A 40 1.01 3.47 -6.99
CA LEU A 40 1.71 2.42 -6.26
C LEU A 40 0.74 1.67 -5.36
N ALA A 41 0.48 0.39 -5.65
CA ALA A 41 -0.38 -0.47 -4.85
C ALA A 41 0.38 -1.71 -4.34
N LEU A 42 0.27 -1.96 -3.03
CA LEU A 42 0.81 -3.14 -2.36
C LEU A 42 -0.33 -3.97 -1.77
N TYR A 43 -0.53 -5.17 -2.31
CA TYR A 43 -1.57 -6.10 -1.90
C TYR A 43 -0.98 -7.28 -1.12
N GLY A 44 -1.38 -7.42 0.15
CA GLY A 44 -1.05 -8.60 0.96
C GLY A 44 -2.03 -9.73 0.67
N THR A 45 -1.51 -10.87 0.25
CA THR A 45 -2.31 -12.07 -0.09
C THR A 45 -2.07 -13.25 0.86
N GLY A 46 -1.16 -13.09 1.83
CA GLY A 46 -0.81 -14.13 2.80
C GLY A 46 -1.49 -13.90 4.15
N GLN A 47 -1.21 -14.79 5.12
CA GLN A 47 -1.71 -14.67 6.50
C GLN A 47 -0.59 -14.28 7.46
N ASN A 48 -0.94 -13.57 8.55
CA ASN A 48 0.00 -13.13 9.60
C ASN A 48 1.22 -12.40 9.02
N GLN A 49 0.99 -11.52 8.05
CA GLN A 49 2.06 -10.81 7.36
C GLN A 49 2.51 -9.59 8.15
N LYS A 50 3.71 -9.11 7.82
CA LYS A 50 4.24 -7.83 8.31
C LYS A 50 4.67 -6.97 7.15
N PHE A 51 4.15 -5.75 7.12
CA PHE A 51 4.46 -4.75 6.10
C PHE A 51 5.19 -3.58 6.78
N GLU A 52 6.51 -3.50 6.59
CA GLU A 52 7.34 -2.43 7.13
C GLU A 52 7.73 -1.47 6.01
N LEU A 53 7.08 -0.31 5.99
CA LEU A 53 7.34 0.78 5.04
C LEU A 53 8.37 1.73 5.63
N LYS A 54 9.50 1.90 4.96
CA LYS A 54 10.48 2.95 5.27
C LYS A 54 10.66 3.84 4.07
N ALA A 55 10.66 5.15 4.32
CA ALA A 55 10.95 6.16 3.32
C ALA A 55 11.83 7.24 3.96
N LYS A 56 12.81 7.73 3.20
CA LYS A 56 13.67 8.86 3.62
C LYS A 56 13.01 10.21 3.32
N THR A 57 12.04 10.22 2.42
CA THR A 57 11.28 11.36 1.92
C THR A 57 9.79 11.09 2.09
N ASP A 58 8.94 11.97 1.54
CA ASP A 58 7.51 11.71 1.45
C ASP A 58 7.24 10.41 0.69
N TRP A 59 6.20 9.67 1.10
CA TRP A 59 5.82 8.41 0.49
C TRP A 59 4.38 8.43 0.00
N TYR A 60 4.14 7.91 -1.21
CA TYR A 60 2.84 7.94 -1.88
C TYR A 60 2.46 6.53 -2.31
N GLY A 61 1.39 5.96 -1.76
CA GLY A 61 0.96 4.62 -2.14
C GLY A 61 -0.27 4.09 -1.41
N VAL A 62 -0.80 2.97 -1.92
CA VAL A 62 -1.90 2.21 -1.34
C VAL A 62 -1.37 0.91 -0.77
N VAL A 63 -1.77 0.57 0.45
CA VAL A 63 -1.55 -0.75 1.04
C VAL A 63 -2.89 -1.36 1.42
N TYR A 64 -3.18 -2.53 0.86
CA TYR A 64 -4.32 -3.34 1.27
C TYR A 64 -3.83 -4.75 1.59
N ALA A 65 -3.74 -5.06 2.87
CA ALA A 65 -3.21 -6.30 3.40
C ALA A 65 -3.95 -6.63 4.72
N PRO A 66 -5.23 -7.06 4.66
CA PRO A 66 -6.10 -7.16 5.82
C PRO A 66 -5.59 -8.11 6.92
N ASP A 67 -4.78 -9.10 6.57
CA ASP A 67 -4.15 -10.04 7.49
C ASP A 67 -2.71 -9.65 7.89
N ALA A 68 -2.31 -8.40 7.64
CA ALA A 68 -0.96 -7.90 7.90
C ALA A 68 -0.92 -6.81 8.99
N ASP A 69 0.13 -6.85 9.80
CA ASP A 69 0.51 -5.73 10.65
C ASP A 69 1.36 -4.73 9.86
N ILE A 70 0.83 -3.51 9.69
CA ILE A 70 1.46 -2.44 8.92
C ILE A 70 2.21 -1.50 9.88
N ILE A 71 3.51 -1.32 9.63
CA ILE A 71 4.36 -0.40 10.38
C ILE A 71 4.95 0.62 9.40
N VAL A 72 4.60 1.89 9.61
CA VAL A 72 5.10 3.01 8.81
C VAL A 72 6.25 3.67 9.55
N LYS A 73 7.43 3.75 8.92
CA LYS A 73 8.67 4.33 9.46
C LYS A 73 9.27 5.32 8.45
N ALA A 74 8.45 6.24 7.97
CA ALA A 74 8.90 7.32 7.08
C ALA A 74 9.56 8.46 7.88
N LYS A 75 10.59 9.09 7.32
CA LYS A 75 11.16 10.33 7.89
C LYS A 75 10.34 11.58 7.57
N SER A 76 9.34 11.46 6.72
CA SER A 76 8.50 12.55 6.25
C SER A 76 7.03 12.14 6.23
N ASN A 77 6.19 12.88 5.50
CA ASN A 77 4.76 12.62 5.39
C ASN A 77 4.48 11.39 4.51
N VAL A 78 3.30 10.83 4.72
CA VAL A 78 2.86 9.61 4.04
C VAL A 78 1.46 9.87 3.50
N TYR A 79 1.25 9.61 2.21
CA TYR A 79 0.02 9.92 1.50
C TYR A 79 -0.56 8.65 0.88
N GLY A 80 -1.85 8.38 1.11
CA GLY A 80 -2.56 7.30 0.45
C GLY A 80 -3.62 6.63 1.31
N SER A 81 -3.75 5.31 1.21
CA SER A 81 -4.73 4.53 1.95
C SER A 81 -4.12 3.24 2.47
N PHE A 82 -4.48 2.86 3.70
CA PHE A 82 -3.89 1.74 4.42
C PHE A 82 -5.02 0.90 5.03
N VAL A 83 -5.13 -0.35 4.60
CA VAL A 83 -6.02 -1.35 5.17
C VAL A 83 -5.16 -2.53 5.62
N GLY A 84 -5.16 -2.79 6.93
CA GLY A 84 -4.48 -3.94 7.51
C GLY A 84 -5.08 -4.35 8.85
N ASN A 85 -4.58 -5.46 9.41
CA ASN A 85 -5.00 -5.95 10.72
C ASN A 85 -4.68 -4.91 11.81
N SER A 86 -3.50 -4.29 11.69
CA SER A 86 -3.11 -3.16 12.52
C SER A 86 -2.29 -2.15 11.73
N LEU A 87 -2.35 -0.88 12.13
CA LEU A 87 -1.54 0.21 11.58
C LEU A 87 -0.82 0.93 12.71
N VAL A 88 0.51 0.88 12.72
CA VAL A 88 1.35 1.59 13.67
C VAL A 88 2.14 2.66 12.93
N ASN A 89 1.82 3.92 13.20
CA ASN A 89 2.62 5.03 12.70
C ASN A 89 3.84 5.28 13.60
N LYS A 90 5.03 5.06 13.05
CA LYS A 90 6.33 5.42 13.63
C LYS A 90 7.08 6.41 12.73
N SER A 91 6.39 7.07 11.80
CA SER A 91 6.98 8.14 11.00
C SER A 91 7.23 9.38 11.85
N GLU A 92 8.20 10.19 11.43
CA GLU A 92 8.40 11.54 11.99
C GLU A 92 7.33 12.52 11.45
N GLY A 93 6.70 12.21 10.31
CA GLY A 93 5.63 13.00 9.69
C GLY A 93 4.20 12.51 9.97
N THR A 94 3.25 13.07 9.22
CA THR A 94 1.81 12.75 9.32
C THR A 94 1.37 11.81 8.20
N ILE A 95 0.40 10.92 8.50
CA ILE A 95 -0.30 10.13 7.47
C ILE A 95 -1.53 10.91 6.99
N TYR A 96 -1.58 11.21 5.71
CA TYR A 96 -2.71 11.84 5.02
C TYR A 96 -3.47 10.80 4.21
N HIS A 97 -4.76 10.67 4.51
CA HIS A 97 -5.65 9.83 3.71
C HIS A 97 -6.00 10.55 2.40
N ASP A 98 -5.66 9.96 1.25
CA ASP A 98 -6.01 10.53 -0.05
C ASP A 98 -7.47 10.20 -0.40
N ILE A 99 -8.32 11.23 -0.42
CA ILE A 99 -9.76 11.10 -0.70
C ILE A 99 -10.04 10.66 -2.15
N SER A 100 -9.10 10.89 -3.07
CA SER A 100 -9.24 10.42 -4.46
C SER A 100 -9.33 8.89 -4.55
N LEU A 101 -8.75 8.17 -3.58
CA LEU A 101 -8.82 6.71 -3.45
C LEU A 101 -10.18 6.19 -2.96
N ARG A 102 -11.14 7.07 -2.63
CA ARG A 102 -12.47 6.66 -2.15
C ARG A 102 -13.31 5.99 -3.25
N LYS A 103 -13.09 6.34 -4.53
CA LYS A 103 -13.86 5.78 -5.65
C LYS A 103 -13.22 4.47 -6.09
N ALA A 104 -13.75 3.34 -5.62
CA ALA A 104 -13.35 2.03 -6.08
C ALA A 104 -14.07 1.67 -7.40
N GLY A 105 -13.32 1.17 -8.38
CA GLY A 105 -13.83 0.54 -9.60
C GLY A 105 -14.34 -0.88 -9.34
N ILE A 106 -15.12 -1.43 -10.27
CA ILE A 106 -15.63 -2.82 -10.17
C ILE A 106 -14.53 -3.87 -10.22
N ASP A 107 -13.38 -3.52 -10.81
CA ASP A 107 -12.22 -4.40 -10.98
C ASP A 107 -11.17 -4.19 -9.86
N ASP A 108 -11.45 -3.33 -8.88
CA ASP A 108 -10.49 -3.00 -7.82
C ASP A 108 -10.34 -4.15 -6.81
N PHE A 109 -9.11 -4.37 -6.36
CA PHE A 109 -8.79 -5.41 -5.39
C PHE A 109 -9.53 -5.16 -4.06
N GLY A 110 -10.21 -6.20 -3.56
CA GLY A 110 -11.00 -6.12 -2.33
C GLY A 110 -12.47 -5.70 -2.53
N VAL A 111 -12.88 -5.29 -3.73
CA VAL A 111 -14.30 -5.10 -4.06
C VAL A 111 -14.96 -6.48 -4.14
N ARG A 112 -15.93 -6.72 -3.26
CA ARG A 112 -16.65 -7.99 -3.17
C ARG A 112 -18.14 -7.77 -3.43
N PHE A 113 -18.64 -8.42 -4.49
CA PHE A 113 -20.08 -8.55 -4.73
C PHE A 113 -20.53 -9.91 -4.18
N ILE A 114 -21.62 -9.91 -3.40
CA ILE A 114 -22.25 -11.12 -2.90
C ILE A 114 -23.66 -11.16 -3.47
N VAL A 115 -23.96 -12.18 -4.27
CA VAL A 115 -25.34 -12.48 -4.69
C VAL A 115 -25.96 -13.28 -3.56
N ASP A 116 -26.85 -12.64 -2.80
CA ASP A 116 -27.49 -13.26 -1.62
C ASP A 116 -28.58 -14.26 -2.03
N GLN A 117 -29.30 -13.99 -3.11
CA GLN A 117 -30.29 -14.90 -3.68
C GLN A 117 -30.40 -14.67 -5.19
N TRP A 118 -30.48 -15.76 -5.95
CA TRP A 118 -30.80 -15.76 -7.38
C TRP A 118 -32.05 -16.62 -7.61
N THR A 119 -32.97 -16.18 -8.45
CA THR A 119 -34.12 -16.99 -8.87
C THR A 119 -34.41 -16.69 -10.33
N GLU A 120 -34.56 -17.74 -11.13
CA GLU A 120 -35.00 -17.65 -12.51
C GLU A 120 -36.51 -17.92 -12.57
N LEU A 121 -37.20 -17.21 -13.48
CA LEU A 121 -38.63 -17.35 -13.75
C LEU A 121 -38.93 -18.57 -14.64
#